data_AF-T1AWX0-F1
#
_entry.id   AF-T1AWX0-F1
#
_cell.length_a   1.000
_cell.length_b   1.000
_cell.length_c   1.000
_cell.angle_alpha   90.00
_cell.angle_beta   90.00
_cell.angle_gamma   90.00
#
_symmetry.space_group_name_H-M   'P 1'
#
loop_
_entity.id
_entity.type
_entity.pdbx_description
1 polymer ?
#
loop_
_entity_poly.entity_id
_entity_poly.type
_entity_poly.pdbx_seq_one_letter_code
_entity_poly.pdbx_strand_id
1 'polypeptide(L)'
;MPVGPTVLGESFSVRSWRDVTEKTVETIAMLDPEAFQLLVQAFPSFIAADPTRFRDSRKLSNGYHLLTHFSAKVAYQFCERIVQAAGLEQEDWSVQFGTQS
;
A
#
# COMPACT_ATOMS: atom_id res chain seq x y z
N MET A 1 5.78 16.19 -1.09
CA MET A 1 6.16 14.75 -1.01
C MET A 1 5.58 14.18 0.29
N PRO A 2 5.08 12.93 0.30
CA PRO A 2 4.62 12.32 1.54
C PRO A 2 5.80 12.08 2.48
N VAL A 3 5.59 12.29 3.78
CA VAL A 3 6.59 12.02 4.84
C VAL A 3 6.20 10.82 5.69
N GLY A 4 4.93 10.41 5.68
CA GLY A 4 4.49 9.19 6.35
C GLY A 4 3.00 8.89 6.18
N PRO A 5 2.59 7.62 5.99
CA PRO A 5 1.22 7.21 6.24
C PRO A 5 1.00 6.85 7.71
N THR A 6 -0.23 7.03 8.17
CA THR A 6 -0.82 6.27 9.28
C THR A 6 -1.76 5.24 8.69
N VAL A 7 -1.65 3.98 9.13
CA VAL A 7 -2.43 2.85 8.63
C VAL A 7 -2.84 2.00 9.84
N LEU A 8 -4.14 1.85 10.10
CA LEU A 8 -4.68 1.07 11.21
C LEU A 8 -4.02 1.41 12.57
N GLY A 9 -3.80 2.71 12.80
CA GLY A 9 -3.16 3.22 14.02
C GLY A 9 -1.62 3.19 14.04
N GLU A 10 -0.96 2.61 13.03
CA GLU A 10 0.50 2.61 12.91
C GLU A 10 1.01 3.72 11.99
N SER A 11 1.97 4.51 12.45
CA SER A 11 2.59 5.57 11.65
C SER A 11 4.00 5.19 11.17
N PHE A 12 4.31 5.48 9.91
CA PHE A 12 5.59 5.15 9.29
C PHE A 12 6.27 6.39 8.71
N SER A 13 7.61 6.43 8.76
CA SER A 13 8.37 7.42 8.00
C SER A 13 8.68 6.90 6.60
N VAL A 14 8.42 7.72 5.59
CA VAL A 14 8.61 7.38 4.17
C VAL A 14 9.22 8.53 3.39
N ARG A 15 9.72 8.23 2.18
CA ARG A 15 10.32 9.23 1.28
C ARG A 15 9.61 9.34 -0.05
N SER A 16 8.67 8.44 -0.34
CA SER A 16 7.99 8.37 -1.61
C SER A 16 6.60 7.76 -1.50
N TRP A 17 5.76 8.00 -2.50
CA TRP A 17 4.46 7.33 -2.61
C TRP A 17 4.57 5.81 -2.77
N ARG A 18 5.68 5.29 -3.31
CA ARG A 18 5.90 3.84 -3.39
C ARG A 18 6.04 3.22 -2.01
N ASP A 19 6.77 3.91 -1.13
CA ASP A 19 6.93 3.48 0.26
C ASP A 19 5.60 3.61 1.02
N VAL A 20 4.78 4.64 0.73
CA VAL A 20 3.40 4.74 1.26
C VAL A 20 2.57 3.51 0.86
N THR A 21 2.60 3.14 -0.42
CA THR A 21 1.85 1.97 -0.91
C THR A 21 2.33 0.69 -0.24
N GLU A 22 3.64 0.47 -0.18
CA GLU A 22 4.20 -0.71 0.48
C GLU A 22 3.75 -0.79 1.94
N LYS A 23 3.92 0.28 2.73
CA LYS A 23 3.51 0.30 4.13
C LYS A 23 2.01 0.09 4.30
N THR A 24 1.19 0.71 3.45
CA THR A 24 -0.26 0.51 3.49
C THR A 24 -0.64 -0.95 3.25
N VAL A 25 -0.13 -1.57 2.19
CA VAL A 25 -0.48 -2.96 1.85
C VAL A 25 0.11 -3.95 2.85
N GLU A 26 1.34 -3.72 3.31
CA GLU A 26 2.01 -4.55 4.32
C GLU A 26 1.26 -4.50 5.67
N THR A 27 0.82 -3.33 6.12
CA THR A 27 0.07 -3.19 7.37
C THR A 27 -1.30 -3.84 7.27
N ILE A 28 -2.02 -3.69 6.15
CA ILE A 28 -3.28 -4.41 5.92
C ILE A 28 -3.04 -5.92 5.93
N ALA A 29 -2.00 -6.40 5.23
CA ALA A 29 -1.64 -7.83 5.23
C ALA A 29 -1.38 -8.40 6.63
N MET A 30 -0.82 -7.59 7.53
CA MET A 30 -0.45 -8.00 8.89
C MET A 30 -1.61 -7.90 9.88
N LEU A 31 -2.38 -6.80 9.83
CA LEU A 31 -3.38 -6.48 10.84
C LEU A 31 -4.80 -6.88 10.44
N ASP A 32 -5.09 -6.93 9.13
CA ASP A 32 -6.37 -7.38 8.58
C ASP A 32 -6.17 -8.33 7.37
N PRO A 33 -5.82 -9.61 7.64
CA PRO A 33 -5.60 -10.59 6.58
C PRO A 33 -6.83 -10.86 5.72
N GLU A 34 -8.05 -10.66 6.25
CA GLU A 34 -9.29 -10.85 5.51
C GLU A 34 -9.46 -9.74 4.46
N ALA A 35 -9.30 -8.48 4.86
CA ALA A 35 -9.26 -7.36 3.92
C ALA A 35 -8.13 -7.53 2.89
N PHE A 36 -6.95 -8.01 3.31
CA PHE A 36 -5.86 -8.28 2.38
C PHE A 36 -6.23 -9.29 1.29
N GLN A 37 -6.95 -10.37 1.62
CA GLN A 37 -7.41 -11.34 0.61
C GLN A 37 -8.37 -10.70 -0.39
N LEU A 38 -9.24 -9.78 0.04
CA LEU A 38 -10.08 -9.01 -0.87
C LEU A 38 -9.24 -8.14 -1.82
N LEU A 39 -8.16 -7.53 -1.33
CA LEU A 39 -7.23 -6.76 -2.16
C LEU A 39 -6.53 -7.62 -3.21
N VAL A 40 -6.09 -8.83 -2.85
CA VAL A 40 -5.47 -9.78 -3.81
C VAL A 40 -6.42 -10.10 -4.95
N GLN A 41 -7.72 -10.29 -4.64
CA GLN A 41 -8.75 -10.58 -5.64
C GLN A 41 -9.11 -9.35 -6.49
N ALA A 42 -9.17 -8.17 -5.87
CA ALA A 42 -9.55 -6.93 -6.55
C ALA A 42 -8.41 -6.33 -7.41
N PHE A 43 -7.15 -6.56 -7.02
CA PHE A 43 -5.98 -5.95 -7.64
C PHE A 43 -4.91 -6.97 -8.06
N PRO A 44 -5.25 -8.01 -8.84
CA PRO A 44 -4.30 -9.05 -9.22
C PRO A 44 -3.17 -8.54 -10.14
N SER A 45 -3.31 -7.35 -10.74
CA SER A 45 -2.25 -6.68 -11.51
C SER A 45 -1.22 -5.96 -10.65
N PHE A 46 -1.48 -5.83 -9.34
CA PHE A 46 -0.60 -5.15 -8.39
C PHE A 46 -0.12 -6.09 -7.28
N ILE A 47 -0.94 -7.06 -6.87
CA ILE A 47 -0.62 -8.00 -5.78
C ILE A 47 -0.74 -9.43 -6.32
N ALA A 48 0.30 -10.24 -6.13
CA ALA A 48 0.31 -11.64 -6.56
C ALA A 48 1.22 -12.50 -5.69
N ALA A 49 0.89 -13.78 -5.52
CA ALA A 49 1.78 -14.73 -4.85
C ALA A 49 2.98 -15.12 -5.72
N ASP A 50 2.80 -15.15 -7.05
CA ASP A 50 3.85 -15.51 -8.00
C ASP A 50 4.76 -14.30 -8.31
N PRO A 51 6.06 -14.34 -7.93
CA PRO A 51 7.01 -13.27 -8.20
C PRO A 51 7.24 -12.99 -9.69
N THR A 52 7.02 -13.98 -10.57
CA THR A 52 7.30 -13.85 -12.00
C THR A 52 6.29 -12.96 -12.73
N ARG A 53 5.17 -12.63 -12.08
CA ARG A 53 4.13 -11.76 -12.65
C ARG A 53 4.57 -10.30 -12.77
N PHE A 54 5.62 -9.90 -12.06
CA PHE A 54 6.11 -8.52 -12.06
C PHE A 54 7.57 -8.47 -12.47
N ARG A 55 7.91 -7.50 -13.33
CA ARG A 55 9.31 -7.23 -13.68
C ARG A 55 10.12 -6.75 -12.47
N ASP A 56 9.47 -6.00 -11.59
CA ASP A 56 10.05 -5.46 -10.36
C ASP A 56 8.95 -5.35 -9.30
N SER A 57 9.18 -5.94 -8.13
CA SER A 57 8.22 -6.01 -7.03
C SER A 57 8.91 -5.99 -5.68
N ARG A 58 8.20 -5.56 -4.65
CA ARG A 58 8.61 -5.75 -3.25
C ARG A 58 7.89 -6.98 -2.70
N LYS A 59 8.62 -7.81 -1.96
CA LYS A 59 8.07 -8.97 -1.27
C LYS A 59 7.48 -8.52 0.07
N LEU A 60 6.22 -8.84 0.30
CA LEU A 60 5.51 -8.61 1.56
C LEU A 60 5.85 -9.73 2.57
N SER A 61 5.69 -9.46 3.88
CA SER A 61 6.03 -10.45 4.91
C SER A 61 5.23 -11.75 4.82
N ASN A 62 4.00 -11.67 4.30
CA ASN A 62 3.10 -12.82 4.10
C ASN A 62 3.41 -13.64 2.83
N GLY A 63 4.48 -13.33 2.11
CA GLY A 63 4.94 -14.07 0.93
C GLY A 63 4.36 -13.62 -0.40
N TYR A 64 3.44 -12.65 -0.41
CA TYR A 64 2.96 -12.02 -1.65
C TYR A 64 3.96 -10.99 -2.17
N HIS A 65 3.78 -10.63 -3.43
CA HIS A 65 4.56 -9.64 -4.14
C HIS A 65 3.68 -8.46 -4.52
N LEU A 66 4.18 -7.27 -4.24
CA LEU A 66 3.57 -5.99 -4.58
C LEU A 66 4.35 -5.37 -5.73
N LEU A 67 3.69 -5.10 -6.86
CA LEU A 67 4.23 -4.28 -7.92
C LEU A 67 4.58 -2.90 -7.33
N THR A 68 5.80 -2.42 -7.53
CA THR A 68 6.22 -1.08 -7.06
C THR A 68 6.84 -0.23 -8.16
N HIS A 69 6.94 -0.76 -9.38
CA HIS A 69 7.48 -0.01 -10.52
C HIS A 69 6.38 0.82 -11.21
N PHE A 70 5.93 1.86 -10.51
CA PHE A 70 4.96 2.82 -11.03
C PHE A 70 5.26 4.27 -10.60
N SER A 71 4.64 5.23 -11.28
CA SER A 71 4.79 6.65 -10.98
C SER A 71 4.14 7.04 -9.66
N ALA A 72 4.53 8.19 -9.10
CA ALA A 72 3.91 8.73 -7.89
C ALA A 72 2.38 8.93 -8.03
N LYS A 73 1.91 9.30 -9.23
CA LYS A 73 0.47 9.45 -9.52
C LYS A 73 -0.26 8.11 -9.45
N VAL A 74 0.31 7.06 -10.06
CA VAL A 74 -0.28 5.72 -10.03
C VAL A 74 -0.25 5.16 -8.60
N ALA A 75 0.84 5.38 -7.87
CA ALA A 75 0.95 4.98 -6.46
C ALA A 75 -0.15 5.61 -5.60
N TYR A 76 -0.35 6.93 -5.74
CA TYR A 76 -1.41 7.66 -5.04
C TYR A 76 -2.81 7.10 -5.34
N GLN A 77 -3.16 7.01 -6.64
CA GLN A 77 -4.45 6.49 -7.08
C GLN A 77 -4.67 5.04 -6.63
N PHE A 78 -3.61 4.25 -6.59
CA PHE A 78 -3.68 2.88 -6.11
C PHE A 78 -3.93 2.81 -4.60
N CYS A 79 -3.28 3.66 -3.81
CA CYS A 79 -3.56 3.75 -2.36
C CYS A 79 -5.02 4.13 -2.09
N GLU A 80 -5.57 5.14 -2.78
CA GLU A 80 -6.99 5.52 -2.64
C GLU A 80 -7.92 4.33 -2.90
N ARG A 81 -7.64 3.56 -3.96
CA ARG A 81 -8.43 2.37 -4.31
C ARG A 81 -8.29 1.22 -3.32
N ILE A 82 -7.09 1.00 -2.77
CA ILE A 82 -6.85 -0.02 -1.75
C ILE A 82 -7.61 0.31 -0.47
N VAL A 83 -7.49 1.55 0.01
CA VAL A 83 -8.15 2.02 1.24
C VAL A 83 -9.66 1.86 1.11
N GLN A 84 -10.22 2.28 -0.03
CA GLN A 84 -11.65 2.08 -0.32
C GLN A 84 -12.05 0.60 -0.37
N ALA A 85 -11.26 -0.26 -1.04
CA ALA A 85 -11.57 -1.68 -1.17
C ALA A 85 -11.42 -2.46 0.14
N ALA A 86 -10.51 -2.02 1.01
CA ALA A 86 -10.32 -2.56 2.36
C ALA A 86 -11.35 -1.99 3.35
N GLY A 87 -12.22 -1.07 2.95
CA GLY A 87 -13.22 -0.46 3.82
C GLY A 87 -12.65 0.44 4.90
N LEU A 88 -11.42 0.94 4.72
CA LEU A 88 -10.74 1.78 5.69
C LEU A 88 -11.31 3.20 5.68
N GLU A 89 -11.54 3.75 6.86
CA GLU A 89 -11.99 5.13 7.03
C GLU A 89 -10.81 6.11 7.15
N GLN A 90 -11.10 7.41 7.24
CA GLN A 90 -10.07 8.44 7.36
C GLN A 90 -9.23 8.31 8.65
N GLU A 91 -9.82 7.77 9.71
CA GLU A 91 -9.13 7.49 10.97
C GLU A 91 -8.15 6.31 10.83
N ASP A 92 -8.47 5.36 9.95
CA ASP A 92 -7.64 4.18 9.67
C ASP A 92 -6.53 4.47 8.68
N TRP A 93 -6.72 5.44 7.78
CA TRP A 93 -5.71 5.78 6.79
C TRP A 93 -5.58 7.28 6.52
N SER A 94 -4.38 7.80 6.75
CA SER A 94 -4.05 9.19 6.41
C SER A 94 -2.60 9.31 5.96
N VAL A 95 -2.30 10.34 5.16
CA VAL A 95 -0.94 10.62 4.70
C VAL A 95 -0.52 12.02 5.15
N GLN A 96 0.61 12.08 5.84
CA GLN A 96 1.26 13.31 6.24
C GLN A 96 2.15 13.80 5.10
N PHE A 97 2.11 15.11 4.86
CA PHE A 97 2.94 15.81 3.89
C PHE A 97 3.91 16.74 4.60
N GLY A 98 5.16 16.76 4.14
CA GLY A 98 6.12 17.75 4.63
C GLY A 98 5.68 19.16 4.22
N THR A 99 5.75 20.10 5.15
CA THR A 99 5.57 21.53 4.85
C THR A 99 6.66 21.96 3.88
N GLN A 100 6.26 22.46 2.69
CA GLN A 100 7.19 23.23 1.87
C GLN A 100 7.45 24.54 2.61
N SER A 101 8.70 24.74 3.05
CA SER A 101 9.20 26.04 3.52
C SER A 101 9.60 26.90 2.33
#